data_AF-A0A8S2UVP9-F1
#
_entry.id   AF-A0A8S2UVP9-F1
#
_cell.length_a   1.000
_cell.length_b   1.000
_cell.length_c   1.000
_cell.angle_alpha   90.00
_cell.angle_beta   90.00
_cell.angle_gamma   90.00
#
_symmetry.space_group_name_H-M   'P 1'
#
loop_
_entity.id
_entity.type
_entity.pdbx_description
1 polymer ?
#
loop_
_entity_poly.entity_id
_entity_poly.type
_entity_poly.pdbx_seq_one_letter_code
_entity_poly.pdbx_strand_id
1 'polypeptide(L)'
;MALLLDNIRSDFEFITKCWRLKGRPIYLIMLRERHLRGPQKADFLELLTQIRNGKISSSIFVRLERLQTAISSACVEHLDFLNNSMCTTLDWLPAVVHEHKSTSEVGHYKSLTDVSKIPIIVEDIDYNNHEFKNQRDDELREFINNTDTALGSLTKHALATYELYRRGGLDWMIRDNYRVRNHLEHLLKEAATWQHWAVIRFVSSLLHKVVDSLAPSVTLLLVRGKTVTLGVFGYEESIIDNPMRPNEIFKIIYGENVFNRSIFHAVLLQELLIDVSVFMSTFPQLFNGILKLRLGWILQAMKLSLEHLKNDADDVVTLNTVSPNEIKQLLYFVLTTESQQQTLPGGEIDQRSSFQQRQMDGALCRVPSDFFEHIWSILERTPGGIKLCGVFLPQQPTLSDMTDYELNFSLKIEEMLSKISDPAYRCLVVEMFELINVLLKRNAELRFSQTLDADYLIQEAVKLFQQQTNSTDPYKDFYNLPIQLVGGSTGYMVRVIINYLFN
;
A
#
# COMPACT_ATOMS: atom_id res chain seq x y z
N MET A 1 0.33 10.49 -12.16
CA MET A 1 -0.08 11.92 -12.18
C MET A 1 -1.60 12.08 -12.36
N ALA A 2 -2.33 11.06 -12.84
CA ALA A 2 -3.78 11.05 -12.98
C ALA A 2 -4.45 11.02 -11.61
N LEU A 3 -3.90 10.21 -10.71
CA LEU A 3 -4.23 10.25 -9.28
C LEU A 3 -4.11 11.65 -8.67
N LEU A 4 -3.14 12.50 -9.08
CA LEU A 4 -3.06 13.88 -8.59
C LEU A 4 -4.21 14.73 -9.13
N LEU A 5 -4.52 14.60 -10.42
CA LEU A 5 -5.64 15.30 -11.05
C LEU A 5 -6.97 14.89 -10.44
N ASP A 6 -7.16 13.59 -10.21
CA ASP A 6 -8.36 13.03 -9.61
C ASP A 6 -8.49 13.44 -8.14
N ASN A 7 -7.37 13.49 -7.38
CA ASN A 7 -7.39 14.05 -6.02
C ASN A 7 -7.79 15.53 -6.05
N ILE A 8 -7.20 16.36 -6.92
CA ILE A 8 -7.55 17.78 -7.01
C ILE A 8 -9.05 17.94 -7.36
N ARG A 9 -9.56 17.15 -8.31
CA ARG A 9 -10.99 17.14 -8.67
C ARG A 9 -11.87 16.69 -7.51
N SER A 10 -11.48 15.62 -6.80
CA SER A 10 -12.19 15.11 -5.63
C SER A 10 -12.20 16.12 -4.49
N ASP A 11 -11.10 16.83 -4.26
CA ASP A 11 -10.99 17.89 -3.26
C ASP A 11 -11.93 19.05 -3.61
N PHE A 12 -11.98 19.48 -4.88
CA PHE A 12 -12.94 20.48 -5.31
C PHE A 12 -14.39 20.03 -5.13
N GLU A 13 -14.71 18.77 -5.44
CA GLU A 13 -16.03 18.20 -5.19
C GLU A 13 -16.39 18.20 -3.71
N PHE A 14 -15.46 17.72 -2.87
CA PHE A 14 -15.62 17.64 -1.44
C PHE A 14 -15.87 19.03 -0.85
N ILE A 15 -15.01 20.00 -1.16
CA ILE A 15 -15.17 21.38 -0.72
C ILE A 15 -16.52 21.94 -1.17
N THR A 16 -16.92 21.71 -2.43
CA THR A 16 -18.20 22.21 -2.94
C THR A 16 -19.40 21.61 -2.20
N LYS A 17 -19.36 20.32 -1.84
CA LYS A 17 -20.45 19.61 -1.15
C LYS A 17 -20.48 19.88 0.36
N CYS A 18 -19.31 20.06 0.97
CA CYS A 18 -19.13 20.03 2.42
C CYS A 18 -18.83 21.41 3.03
N TRP A 19 -18.46 22.43 2.26
CA TRP A 19 -18.16 23.75 2.80
C TRP A 19 -19.44 24.44 3.31
N ARG A 20 -19.50 24.66 4.63
CA ARG A 20 -20.63 25.34 5.31
C ARG A 20 -20.25 26.65 5.99
N LEU A 21 -18.96 27.01 5.96
CA LEU A 21 -18.46 28.22 6.62
C LEU A 21 -18.74 29.47 5.79
N LYS A 22 -18.76 30.63 6.46
CA LYS A 22 -18.88 31.94 5.80
C LYS A 22 -17.56 32.29 5.12
N GLY A 23 -17.63 32.79 3.90
CA GLY A 23 -16.46 33.09 3.08
C GLY A 23 -16.12 31.98 2.09
N ARG A 24 -15.25 32.30 1.13
CA ARG A 24 -14.86 31.38 0.05
C ARG A 24 -13.67 30.53 0.49
N PRO A 25 -13.71 29.20 0.27
CA PRO A 25 -12.55 28.35 0.53
C PRO A 25 -11.42 28.71 -0.44
N ILE A 26 -10.18 28.76 0.06
CA ILE A 26 -8.97 28.92 -0.75
C ILE A 26 -8.32 27.55 -0.90
N TYR A 27 -8.07 27.14 -2.13
CA TYR A 27 -7.36 25.91 -2.46
C TYR A 27 -6.01 26.25 -3.09
N LEU A 28 -4.92 25.73 -2.54
CA LEU A 28 -3.56 26.00 -2.99
C LEU A 28 -3.00 24.82 -3.76
N ILE A 29 -2.55 25.07 -5.00
CA ILE A 29 -1.87 24.07 -5.82
C ILE A 29 -0.40 24.45 -5.93
N MET A 30 0.48 23.62 -5.38
CA MET A 30 1.91 23.77 -5.55
C MET A 30 2.32 23.24 -6.94
N LEU A 31 2.76 24.14 -7.82
CA LEU A 31 3.29 23.77 -9.12
C LEU A 31 4.75 23.35 -8.98
N ARG A 32 5.09 22.15 -9.49
CA ARG A 32 6.45 21.62 -9.54
C ARG A 32 6.79 21.24 -10.96
N GLU A 33 8.07 21.26 -11.30
CA GLU A 33 8.59 20.89 -12.63
C GLU A 33 8.03 19.53 -13.11
N ARG A 34 8.00 18.53 -12.22
CA ARG A 34 7.49 17.18 -12.51
C ARG A 34 6.05 17.17 -13.05
N HIS A 35 5.21 18.13 -12.64
CA HIS A 35 3.82 18.25 -13.11
C HIS A 35 3.73 18.69 -14.57
N LEU A 36 4.78 19.35 -15.08
CA LEU A 36 4.80 19.99 -16.40
C LEU A 36 5.69 19.26 -17.40
N ARG A 37 6.45 18.25 -16.96
CA ARG A 37 7.36 17.45 -17.80
C ARG A 37 7.00 15.95 -17.88
N GLY A 38 6.01 15.49 -17.12
CA GLY A 38 5.57 14.08 -17.12
C GLY A 38 4.66 13.71 -18.30
N PRO A 39 4.39 12.40 -18.49
CA PRO A 39 3.55 11.91 -19.60
C PRO A 39 2.12 12.47 -19.59
N GLN A 40 1.61 12.88 -18.43
CA GLN A 40 0.27 13.45 -18.25
C GLN A 40 0.28 14.99 -18.16
N LYS A 41 1.32 15.62 -18.74
CA LYS A 41 1.42 17.08 -18.86
C LYS A 41 0.18 17.68 -19.54
N ALA A 42 -0.34 17.02 -20.56
CA ALA A 42 -1.50 17.50 -21.31
C ALA A 42 -2.73 17.63 -20.40
N ASP A 43 -3.04 16.57 -19.64
CA ASP A 43 -4.17 16.55 -18.70
C ASP A 43 -4.01 17.59 -17.58
N PHE A 44 -2.78 17.78 -17.10
CA PHE A 44 -2.50 18.82 -16.10
C PHE A 44 -2.65 20.24 -16.65
N LEU A 45 -2.19 20.50 -17.88
CA LEU A 45 -2.40 21.78 -18.56
C LEU A 45 -3.88 22.02 -18.86
N GLU A 46 -4.65 20.98 -19.17
CA GLU A 46 -6.10 21.06 -19.33
C GLU A 46 -6.76 21.47 -18.01
N LEU A 47 -6.42 20.83 -16.89
CA LEU A 47 -6.93 21.23 -15.57
C LEU A 47 -6.59 22.69 -15.24
N LEU A 48 -5.37 23.14 -15.50
CA LEU A 48 -4.99 24.54 -15.31
C LEU A 48 -5.81 25.49 -16.20
N THR A 49 -6.15 25.05 -17.41
CA THR A 49 -7.02 25.80 -18.33
C THR A 49 -8.45 25.86 -17.80
N GLN A 50 -8.99 24.76 -17.30
CA GLN A 50 -10.30 24.70 -16.63
C GLN A 50 -10.36 25.64 -15.41
N ILE A 51 -9.32 25.63 -14.57
CA ILE A 51 -9.18 26.53 -13.41
C ILE A 51 -9.14 27.99 -13.86
N ARG A 52 -8.36 28.31 -14.91
CA ARG A 52 -8.28 29.66 -15.47
C ARG A 52 -9.62 30.14 -16.02
N ASN A 53 -10.37 29.25 -16.67
CA ASN A 53 -11.68 29.54 -17.23
C ASN A 53 -12.79 29.57 -16.16
N GLY A 54 -12.47 29.20 -14.92
CA GLY A 54 -13.35 29.27 -13.76
C GLY A 54 -14.39 28.15 -13.66
N LYS A 55 -14.23 27.08 -14.44
CA LYS A 55 -15.16 25.93 -14.45
C LYS A 55 -14.39 24.63 -14.60
N ILE A 56 -14.50 23.76 -13.60
CA ILE A 56 -13.83 22.45 -13.56
C ILE A 56 -14.77 21.35 -14.04
N SER A 57 -16.05 21.43 -13.66
CA SER A 57 -17.08 20.49 -14.10
C SER A 57 -18.40 21.23 -14.32
N SER A 58 -19.47 20.51 -14.68
CA SER A 58 -20.81 21.11 -14.84
C SER A 58 -21.30 21.82 -13.58
N SER A 59 -20.91 21.35 -12.40
CA SER A 59 -21.38 21.83 -11.09
C SER A 59 -20.33 22.56 -10.25
N ILE A 60 -19.05 22.56 -10.66
CA ILE A 60 -17.94 23.12 -9.89
C ILE A 60 -17.37 24.35 -10.59
N PHE A 61 -17.47 25.48 -9.89
CA PHE A 61 -16.91 26.76 -10.32
C PHE A 61 -15.78 27.18 -9.40
N VAL A 62 -14.71 27.69 -10.00
CA VAL A 62 -13.53 28.16 -9.28
C VAL A 62 -13.14 29.56 -9.76
N ARG A 63 -12.36 30.28 -8.96
CA ARG A 63 -11.87 31.61 -9.31
C ARG A 63 -10.38 31.68 -9.02
N LEU A 64 -9.58 31.80 -10.08
CA LEU A 64 -8.15 32.02 -9.97
C LEU A 64 -7.86 33.50 -9.69
N GLU A 65 -7.26 33.81 -8.54
CA GLU A 65 -6.88 35.16 -8.16
C GLU A 65 -5.51 35.22 -7.50
N ARG A 66 -4.99 36.45 -7.33
CA ARG A 66 -3.87 36.70 -6.43
C ARG A 66 -4.33 36.49 -5.00
N LEU A 67 -3.49 35.84 -4.18
CA LEU A 67 -3.81 35.53 -2.78
C LEU A 67 -4.24 36.78 -1.99
N GLN A 68 -3.57 37.92 -2.21
CA GLN A 68 -3.93 39.21 -1.58
C GLN A 68 -5.39 39.62 -1.82
N THR A 69 -5.92 39.36 -3.02
CA THR A 69 -7.32 39.64 -3.37
C THR A 69 -8.24 38.59 -2.77
N ALA A 70 -7.87 37.30 -2.88
CA ALA A 70 -8.68 36.18 -2.42
C ALA A 70 -8.94 36.24 -0.90
N ILE A 71 -7.93 36.63 -0.10
CA ILE A 71 -8.01 36.74 1.36
C ILE A 71 -9.20 37.61 1.80
N SER A 72 -9.50 38.70 1.08
CA SER A 72 -10.61 39.61 1.44
C SER A 72 -11.99 38.95 1.44
N SER A 73 -12.14 37.85 0.69
CA SER A 73 -13.39 37.08 0.59
C SER A 73 -13.30 35.71 1.26
N ALA A 74 -12.14 35.38 1.84
CA ALA A 74 -11.86 34.07 2.40
C ALA A 74 -12.48 33.89 3.77
N CYS A 75 -12.70 32.63 4.15
CA CYS A 75 -12.84 32.29 5.56
C CYS A 75 -11.45 32.36 6.20
N VAL A 76 -11.30 33.18 7.25
CA VAL A 76 -10.06 33.28 8.03
C VAL A 76 -10.37 32.78 9.43
N GLU A 77 -9.62 31.77 9.87
CA GLU A 77 -9.72 31.20 11.21
C GLU A 77 -8.33 31.27 11.86
N HIS A 78 -8.30 31.65 13.13
CA HIS A 78 -7.05 31.75 13.88
C HIS A 78 -6.74 30.40 14.53
N LEU A 79 -5.57 29.84 14.24
CA LEU A 79 -5.14 28.55 14.80
C LEU A 79 -4.43 28.81 16.13
N ASP A 80 -5.20 28.96 17.21
CA ASP A 80 -4.71 29.30 18.56
C ASP A 80 -3.69 28.30 19.14
N PHE A 81 -3.61 27.08 18.58
CA PHE A 81 -2.68 26.04 19.01
C PHE A 81 -1.27 26.20 18.41
N LEU A 82 -1.09 27.01 17.37
CA LEU A 82 0.22 27.31 16.80
C LEU A 82 0.87 28.43 17.64
N ASN A 83 1.53 28.05 18.74
CA ASN A 83 2.29 29.00 19.54
C ASN A 83 3.28 29.79 18.65
N ASN A 84 3.24 31.12 18.73
CA ASN A 84 4.10 32.04 17.96
C ASN A 84 5.60 31.73 18.06
N SER A 85 6.07 30.99 19.08
CA SER A 85 7.46 30.56 19.21
C SER A 85 7.92 29.55 18.15
N MET A 86 7.00 28.87 17.45
CA MET A 86 7.32 27.92 16.37
C MET A 86 7.43 28.61 15.00
N CYS A 87 7.00 29.87 14.89
CA CYS A 87 6.74 30.52 13.60
C CYS A 87 7.48 31.86 13.42
N THR A 88 8.49 32.16 14.25
CA THR A 88 9.35 33.34 14.03
C THR A 88 10.44 33.09 12.99
N THR A 89 10.74 31.84 12.69
CA THR A 89 11.73 31.45 11.69
C THR A 89 11.12 30.45 10.72
N LEU A 90 11.29 30.68 9.41
CA LEU A 90 10.87 29.78 8.34
C LEU A 90 11.74 28.52 8.27
N ASP A 91 12.32 28.07 9.39
CA ASP A 91 13.30 26.97 9.48
C ASP A 91 12.69 25.60 9.10
N TRP A 92 11.36 25.52 9.04
CA TRP A 92 10.61 24.34 8.59
C TRP A 92 10.38 24.32 7.07
N LEU A 93 10.52 25.44 6.37
CA LEU A 93 10.56 25.43 4.92
C LEU A 93 11.88 24.76 4.52
N PRO A 94 11.85 23.67 3.73
CA PRO A 94 13.07 23.07 3.23
C PRO A 94 13.96 24.14 2.65
N ALA A 95 15.28 24.05 2.89
CA ALA A 95 16.28 24.94 2.31
C ALA A 95 16.19 25.08 0.78
N VAL A 96 15.35 24.27 0.11
CA VAL A 96 14.88 24.43 -1.27
C VAL A 96 14.25 25.81 -1.56
N VAL A 97 13.76 26.55 -0.56
CA VAL A 97 13.30 27.95 -0.72
C VAL A 97 14.40 28.98 -0.44
N HIS A 98 15.56 28.57 0.09
CA HIS A 98 16.74 29.35 -0.24
C HIS A 98 16.89 29.19 -1.74
N GLU A 99 16.66 30.31 -2.45
CA GLU A 99 17.21 30.53 -3.77
C GLU A 99 18.49 29.71 -3.84
N HIS A 100 18.57 28.76 -4.78
CA HIS A 100 19.85 28.45 -5.34
C HIS A 100 20.41 29.81 -5.75
N LYS A 101 21.17 30.44 -4.85
CA LYS A 101 22.09 31.51 -5.16
C LYS A 101 23.12 30.80 -6.00
N SER A 102 22.76 30.63 -7.27
CA SER A 102 23.66 30.21 -8.30
C SER A 102 24.88 31.08 -8.11
N THR A 103 26.01 30.46 -7.82
CA THR A 103 27.32 31.11 -7.80
C THR A 103 27.76 31.54 -9.21
N SER A 104 26.80 31.89 -10.06
CA SER A 104 26.95 32.39 -11.40
C SER A 104 25.71 33.25 -11.70
N GLU A 105 25.95 34.54 -11.85
CA GLU A 105 25.20 35.54 -12.62
C GLU A 105 23.73 35.21 -12.95
N VAL A 106 22.81 35.96 -12.33
CA VAL A 106 21.44 36.31 -12.77
C VAL A 106 20.95 35.49 -13.98
N GLY A 107 20.62 34.22 -13.76
CA GLY A 107 20.05 33.35 -14.77
C GLY A 107 18.54 33.56 -14.84
N HIS A 108 18.07 34.44 -15.72
CA HIS A 108 16.68 34.44 -16.14
C HIS A 108 16.35 33.07 -16.75
N TYR A 109 15.73 32.17 -15.99
CA TYR A 109 15.17 30.94 -16.55
C TYR A 109 14.09 31.34 -17.55
N LYS A 110 14.37 31.20 -18.86
CA LYS A 110 13.42 31.51 -19.93
C LYS A 110 12.33 30.45 -20.03
N SER A 111 12.63 29.24 -19.59
CA SER A 111 11.71 28.12 -19.56
C SER A 111 11.81 27.34 -18.23
N LEU A 112 10.68 26.81 -17.78
CA LEU A 112 10.64 25.82 -16.70
C LEU A 112 11.40 24.53 -17.06
N THR A 113 11.86 24.37 -18.30
CA THR A 113 12.78 23.30 -18.76
C THR A 113 14.24 23.51 -18.36
N ASP A 114 14.60 24.73 -17.95
CA ASP A 114 15.99 25.15 -17.76
C ASP A 114 16.44 25.04 -16.29
N VAL A 115 15.51 24.73 -15.37
CA VAL A 115 15.78 24.51 -13.95
C VAL A 115 16.51 23.17 -13.77
N SER A 116 17.62 23.18 -13.04
CA SER A 116 18.41 22.00 -12.69
C SER A 116 17.57 21.02 -11.87
N LYS A 117 17.59 19.74 -12.25
CA LYS A 117 16.88 18.70 -11.50
C LYS A 117 17.52 18.53 -10.13
N ILE A 118 16.71 18.53 -9.07
CA ILE A 118 17.15 17.99 -7.77
C ILE A 118 17.49 16.51 -8.02
N PRO A 119 18.71 16.04 -7.69
CA PRO A 119 19.06 14.64 -7.85
C PRO A 119 18.09 13.78 -7.05
N ILE A 120 17.44 12.82 -7.72
CA ILE A 120 16.62 11.81 -7.06
C ILE A 120 17.58 10.74 -6.55
N ILE A 121 17.62 10.53 -5.23
CA ILE A 121 18.48 9.52 -4.61
C ILE A 121 17.70 8.22 -4.53
N VAL A 122 18.29 7.16 -5.06
CA VAL A 122 17.79 5.79 -4.97
C VAL A 122 18.85 4.97 -4.24
N GLU A 123 19.03 5.26 -2.96
CA GLU A 123 19.86 4.48 -2.05
C GLU A 123 18.96 3.89 -0.97
N ASP A 124 19.04 2.57 -0.77
CA ASP A 124 18.31 1.86 0.27
C ASP A 124 19.20 1.63 1.50
N ILE A 125 18.58 1.27 2.62
CA ILE A 125 19.26 1.01 3.89
C ILE A 125 19.08 -0.45 4.25
N ASP A 126 20.19 -1.19 4.25
CA ASP A 126 20.26 -2.51 4.88
C ASP A 126 20.82 -2.37 6.32
N TYR A 127 19.92 -2.21 7.29
CA TYR A 127 20.29 -2.11 8.70
C TYR A 127 20.67 -3.46 9.32
N ASN A 128 20.56 -4.58 8.60
CA ASN A 128 20.99 -5.89 9.07
C ASN A 128 22.44 -6.20 8.63
N ASN A 129 22.86 -5.68 7.48
CA ASN A 129 24.17 -5.91 6.90
C ASN A 129 24.84 -4.59 6.43
N HIS A 130 25.63 -3.97 7.31
CA HIS A 130 26.32 -2.71 7.04
C HIS A 130 27.67 -2.59 7.76
N GLU A 131 28.51 -1.66 7.30
CA GLU A 131 29.90 -1.46 7.76
C GLU A 131 30.05 -1.07 9.25
N PHE A 132 29.02 -0.46 9.84
CA PHE A 132 29.03 0.05 11.22
C PHE A 132 28.69 -0.99 12.31
N LYS A 133 28.18 -2.18 11.95
CA LYS A 133 27.51 -3.12 12.88
C LYS A 133 28.38 -3.54 14.08
N ASN A 134 29.69 -3.66 13.87
CA ASN A 134 30.65 -4.14 14.86
C ASN A 134 31.62 -3.03 15.35
N GLN A 135 31.42 -1.78 14.94
CA GLN A 135 32.29 -0.67 15.34
C GLN A 135 32.02 -0.25 16.79
N ARG A 136 33.05 0.27 17.47
CA ARG A 136 32.92 0.75 18.87
C ARG A 136 32.20 2.10 18.93
N ASP A 137 31.60 2.41 20.08
CA ASP A 137 30.87 3.67 20.27
C ASP A 137 31.72 4.91 19.94
N ASP A 138 33.01 4.89 20.31
CA ASP A 138 33.92 6.03 20.04
C ASP A 138 34.19 6.21 18.54
N GLU A 139 34.31 5.12 17.78
CA GLU A 139 34.48 5.16 16.31
C GLU A 139 33.22 5.68 15.63
N LEU A 140 32.04 5.27 16.10
CA LEU A 140 30.75 5.75 15.60
C LEU A 140 30.57 7.25 15.88
N ARG A 141 30.94 7.70 17.09
CA ARG A 141 30.91 9.12 17.47
C ARG A 141 31.89 9.94 16.64
N GLU A 142 33.08 9.42 16.42
CA GLU A 142 34.09 10.08 15.59
C GLU A 142 33.57 10.25 14.16
N PHE A 143 33.00 9.18 13.57
CA PHE A 143 32.40 9.24 12.24
C PHE A 143 31.29 10.31 12.14
N ILE A 144 30.35 10.31 13.09
CA ILE A 144 29.21 11.26 13.12
C ILE A 144 29.67 12.71 13.32
N ASN A 145 30.74 12.94 14.09
CA ASN A 145 31.23 14.30 14.37
C ASN A 145 32.13 14.85 13.26
N ASN A 146 32.84 13.99 12.54
CA ASN A 146 33.86 14.40 11.56
C ASN A 146 33.37 14.36 10.11
N THR A 147 32.21 13.77 9.84
CA THR A 147 31.64 13.67 8.49
C THR A 147 30.47 14.63 8.36
N ASP A 148 30.43 15.43 7.29
CA ASP A 148 29.28 16.26 7.01
C ASP A 148 28.08 15.39 6.60
N THR A 149 26.87 15.79 7.01
CA THR A 149 25.60 15.19 6.58
C THR A 149 25.20 15.61 5.16
N ALA A 150 26.16 15.63 4.24
CA ALA A 150 25.92 15.90 2.83
C ALA A 150 25.20 14.73 2.14
N LEU A 151 24.68 14.98 0.95
CA LEU A 151 23.84 14.04 0.18
C LEU A 151 24.36 12.60 0.16
N GLY A 152 25.66 12.41 -0.08
CA GLY A 152 26.29 11.08 -0.24
C GLY A 152 26.63 10.36 1.07
N SER A 153 26.31 10.92 2.24
CA SER A 153 26.63 10.31 3.54
C SER A 153 25.41 10.06 4.43
N LEU A 154 24.20 10.44 4.00
CA LEU A 154 22.98 10.35 4.83
C LEU A 154 22.67 8.91 5.27
N THR A 155 22.76 7.94 4.37
CA THR A 155 22.56 6.51 4.67
C THR A 155 23.57 6.02 5.70
N LYS A 156 24.85 6.41 5.56
CA LYS A 156 25.92 6.04 6.50
C LYS A 156 25.69 6.65 7.89
N HIS A 157 25.31 7.93 7.96
CA HIS A 157 24.95 8.57 9.22
C HIS A 157 23.75 7.89 9.89
N ALA A 158 22.72 7.53 9.12
CA ALA A 158 21.56 6.82 9.64
C ALA A 158 21.95 5.46 10.23
N LEU A 159 22.81 4.70 9.55
CA LEU A 159 23.31 3.39 10.01
C LEU A 159 24.23 3.49 11.23
N ALA A 160 25.18 4.43 11.26
CA ALA A 160 26.04 4.67 12.40
C ALA A 160 25.24 5.10 13.65
N THR A 161 24.23 5.96 13.45
CA THR A 161 23.36 6.42 14.53
C THR A 161 22.40 5.33 15.00
N TYR A 162 21.96 4.46 14.10
CA TYR A 162 21.16 3.27 14.45
C TYR A 162 21.93 2.34 15.39
N GLU A 163 23.23 2.16 15.19
CA GLU A 163 24.06 1.35 16.09
C GLU A 163 24.13 1.92 17.51
N LEU A 164 24.28 3.25 17.64
CA LEU A 164 24.22 3.91 18.94
C LEU A 164 22.82 3.82 19.56
N TYR A 165 21.76 4.00 18.76
CA TYR A 165 20.36 3.82 19.18
C TYR A 165 20.11 2.41 19.72
N ARG A 166 20.60 1.37 19.03
CA ARG A 166 20.39 -0.03 19.44
C ARG A 166 21.04 -0.33 20.79
N ARG A 167 22.18 0.31 21.08
CA ARG A 167 22.96 0.11 22.32
C ARG A 167 22.41 0.89 23.50
N GLY A 168 21.95 2.12 23.25
CA GLY A 168 21.69 3.10 24.30
C GLY A 168 20.36 3.85 24.22
N GLY A 169 19.55 3.55 23.22
CA GLY A 169 18.30 4.25 22.94
C GLY A 169 18.48 5.69 22.47
N LEU A 170 17.38 6.44 22.46
CA LEU A 170 17.31 7.81 21.97
C LEU A 170 18.08 8.82 22.82
N ASP A 171 18.32 8.49 24.09
CA ASP A 171 19.01 9.35 25.04
C ASP A 171 20.52 9.09 25.13
N TRP A 172 21.05 8.14 24.33
CA TRP A 172 22.49 7.89 24.27
C TRP A 172 23.24 9.12 23.76
N MET A 173 24.39 9.41 24.39
CA MET A 173 25.18 10.60 24.10
C MET A 173 26.13 10.35 22.93
N ILE A 174 26.13 11.27 21.95
CA ILE A 174 27.09 11.32 20.84
C ILE A 174 28.25 12.26 21.20
N ARG A 175 27.93 13.44 21.73
CA ARG A 175 28.87 14.42 22.28
C ARG A 175 28.16 15.23 23.37
N ASP A 176 28.89 16.12 24.03
CA ASP A 176 28.33 16.96 25.10
C ASP A 176 27.05 17.68 24.66
N ASN A 177 25.98 17.49 25.42
CA ASN A 177 24.62 17.99 25.15
C ASN A 177 24.03 17.63 23.77
N TYR A 178 24.48 16.55 23.14
CA TYR A 178 23.96 16.10 21.84
C TYR A 178 23.71 14.59 21.85
N ARG A 179 22.44 14.21 21.82
CA ARG A 179 21.96 12.82 21.92
C ARG A 179 21.67 12.23 20.55
N VAL A 180 21.54 10.91 20.51
CA VAL A 180 21.03 10.16 19.36
C VAL A 180 19.73 10.76 18.82
N ARG A 181 18.77 11.12 19.70
CA ARG A 181 17.55 11.82 19.30
C ARG A 181 17.82 13.08 18.49
N ASN A 182 18.74 13.94 18.96
CA ASN A 182 19.04 15.21 18.30
C ASN A 182 19.66 14.97 16.92
N HIS A 183 20.51 13.96 16.79
CA HIS A 183 21.11 13.62 15.49
C HIS A 183 20.11 13.00 14.52
N LEU A 184 19.24 12.11 14.99
CA LEU A 184 18.14 11.59 14.18
C LEU A 184 17.20 12.72 13.71
N GLU A 185 16.85 13.67 14.59
CA GLU A 185 16.04 14.83 14.20
C GLU A 185 16.73 15.72 13.15
N HIS A 186 18.06 15.88 13.25
CA HIS A 186 18.88 16.57 12.25
C HIS A 186 18.88 15.82 10.91
N LEU A 187 19.17 14.52 10.91
CA LEU A 187 19.15 13.67 9.72
C LEU A 187 17.80 13.67 9.02
N LEU A 188 16.69 13.69 9.79
CA LEU A 188 15.36 13.75 9.21
C LEU A 188 15.13 15.04 8.42
N LYS A 189 15.62 16.18 8.91
CA LYS A 189 15.51 17.48 8.20
C LYS A 189 16.36 17.51 6.94
N GLU A 190 17.60 17.01 7.02
CA GLU A 190 18.49 16.90 5.87
C GLU A 190 17.91 15.95 4.81
N ALA A 191 17.51 14.74 5.21
CA ALA A 191 16.92 13.76 4.30
C ALA A 191 15.64 14.27 3.63
N ALA A 192 14.79 15.03 4.35
CA ALA A 192 13.61 15.66 3.78
C ALA A 192 13.96 16.72 2.72
N THR A 193 15.02 17.50 2.95
CA THR A 193 15.52 18.50 1.99
C THR A 193 15.96 17.83 0.68
N TRP A 194 16.63 16.69 0.80
CA TRP A 194 17.15 15.93 -0.32
C TRP A 194 16.19 14.86 -0.88
N GLN A 195 14.98 14.75 -0.33
CA GLN A 195 13.99 13.72 -0.70
C GLN A 195 14.53 12.29 -0.61
N HIS A 196 15.38 12.01 0.38
CA HIS A 196 15.94 10.68 0.61
C HIS A 196 14.95 9.80 1.39
N TRP A 197 14.01 9.18 0.68
CA TRP A 197 12.85 8.51 1.29
C TRP A 197 13.21 7.35 2.24
N ALA A 198 14.24 6.56 1.92
CA ALA A 198 14.68 5.48 2.80
C ALA A 198 15.14 6.02 4.16
N VAL A 199 16.02 7.03 4.18
CA VAL A 199 16.47 7.67 5.43
C VAL A 199 15.28 8.33 6.16
N ILE A 200 14.38 9.02 5.46
CA ILE A 200 13.20 9.63 6.08
C ILE A 200 12.37 8.59 6.81
N ARG A 201 12.03 7.45 6.16
CA ARG A 201 11.23 6.38 6.77
C ARG A 201 11.97 5.71 7.91
N PHE A 202 13.24 5.40 7.72
CA PHE A 202 14.08 4.74 8.73
C PHE A 202 14.20 5.60 9.99
N VAL A 203 14.58 6.86 9.84
CA VAL A 203 14.78 7.79 10.95
C VAL A 203 13.46 8.17 11.63
N SER A 204 12.39 8.39 10.86
CA SER A 204 11.05 8.65 11.42
C SER A 204 10.55 7.47 12.26
N SER A 205 10.84 6.25 11.80
CA SER A 205 10.56 5.04 12.55
C SER A 205 11.35 4.98 13.85
N LEU A 206 12.66 5.18 13.84
CA LEU A 206 13.49 5.19 15.06
C LEU A 206 13.06 6.26 16.09
N LEU A 207 12.58 7.40 15.60
CA LEU A 207 12.04 8.48 16.44
C LEU A 207 10.61 8.22 16.95
N HIS A 208 10.00 7.09 16.57
CA HIS A 208 8.62 6.71 16.86
C HIS A 208 7.59 7.77 16.40
N LYS A 209 7.78 8.36 15.22
CA LYS A 209 6.84 9.38 14.70
C LYS A 209 5.51 8.76 14.27
N VAL A 210 4.41 9.41 14.63
CA VAL A 210 3.05 9.03 14.26
C VAL A 210 2.33 10.20 13.60
N VAL A 211 1.48 9.90 12.62
CA VAL A 211 0.59 10.87 11.97
C VAL A 211 -0.76 10.93 12.69
N ASP A 212 -1.28 12.14 12.93
CA ASP A 212 -2.55 12.33 13.66
C ASP A 212 -3.78 11.77 12.93
N SER A 213 -3.70 11.59 11.60
CA SER A 213 -4.80 11.12 10.76
C SER A 213 -5.08 9.62 10.85
N LEU A 214 -4.27 8.83 11.56
CA LEU A 214 -4.45 7.37 11.61
C LEU A 214 -5.78 6.95 12.24
N ALA A 215 -6.18 7.53 13.37
CA ALA A 215 -7.44 7.17 14.04
C ALA A 215 -8.68 7.52 13.19
N PRO A 216 -8.75 8.70 12.55
CA PRO A 216 -9.77 8.99 11.54
C PRO A 216 -9.76 7.99 10.37
N SER A 217 -8.59 7.64 9.83
CA SER A 217 -8.46 6.68 8.72
C SER A 217 -8.96 5.28 9.08
N VAL A 218 -8.62 4.77 10.27
CA VAL A 218 -9.15 3.50 10.79
C VAL A 218 -10.66 3.55 10.92
N THR A 219 -11.19 4.61 11.54
CA THR A 219 -12.65 4.76 11.76
C THR A 219 -13.39 4.76 10.44
N LEU A 220 -12.86 5.47 9.43
CA LEU A 220 -13.44 5.50 8.08
C LEU A 220 -13.51 4.11 7.45
N LEU A 221 -12.47 3.28 7.58
CA LEU A 221 -12.46 1.92 7.02
C LEU A 221 -13.47 1.00 7.73
N LEU A 222 -13.55 1.09 9.06
CA LEU A 222 -14.50 0.31 9.87
C LEU A 222 -15.95 0.67 9.54
N VAL A 223 -16.27 1.96 9.39
CA VAL A 223 -17.61 2.43 9.00
C VAL A 223 -18.00 1.92 7.61
N ARG A 224 -17.03 1.63 6.73
CA ARG A 224 -17.27 1.01 5.42
C ARG A 224 -17.31 -0.53 5.48
N GLY A 225 -17.45 -1.09 6.67
CA GLY A 225 -17.59 -2.53 6.89
C GLY A 225 -16.29 -3.32 6.66
N LYS A 226 -15.12 -2.66 6.67
CA LYS A 226 -13.83 -3.33 6.52
C LYS A 226 -13.14 -3.47 7.87
N THR A 227 -12.72 -4.67 8.21
CA THR A 227 -11.74 -4.90 9.28
C THR A 227 -10.33 -4.66 8.74
N VAL A 228 -9.43 -4.11 9.54
CA VAL A 228 -8.04 -3.81 9.13
C VAL A 228 -7.07 -4.63 9.98
N THR A 229 -5.97 -5.10 9.41
CA THR A 229 -4.86 -5.69 10.19
C THR A 229 -3.53 -5.00 9.88
N LEU A 230 -2.72 -4.82 10.93
CA LEU A 230 -1.38 -4.26 10.85
C LEU A 230 -0.36 -5.32 11.27
N GLY A 231 0.62 -5.58 10.42
CA GLY A 231 1.66 -6.57 10.69
C GLY A 231 2.67 -6.66 9.55
N VAL A 232 3.76 -7.38 9.78
CA VAL A 232 4.76 -7.70 8.75
C VAL A 232 4.38 -9.04 8.09
N PHE A 233 4.44 -9.09 6.75
CA PHE A 233 4.17 -10.32 6.00
C PHE A 233 5.02 -11.50 6.52
N GLY A 234 4.38 -12.65 6.71
CA GLY A 234 5.00 -13.86 7.28
C GLY A 234 4.97 -13.94 8.81
N TYR A 235 4.48 -12.90 9.51
CA TYR A 235 4.35 -12.87 10.97
C TYR A 235 2.90 -12.65 11.42
N GLU A 236 2.67 -12.66 12.73
CA GLU A 236 1.38 -12.33 13.34
C GLU A 236 0.97 -10.89 13.06
N GLU A 237 -0.36 -10.67 12.98
CA GLU A 237 -0.94 -9.37 12.67
C GLU A 237 -1.87 -8.92 13.79
N SER A 238 -1.83 -7.63 14.11
CA SER A 238 -2.77 -7.01 15.04
C SER A 238 -4.06 -6.66 14.32
N ILE A 239 -5.18 -7.20 14.79
CA ILE A 239 -6.51 -6.95 14.24
C ILE A 239 -7.07 -5.64 14.81
N ILE A 240 -7.66 -4.84 13.91
CA ILE A 240 -8.38 -3.61 14.23
C ILE A 240 -9.80 -3.75 13.67
N ASP A 241 -10.73 -4.09 14.55
CA ASP A 241 -12.16 -4.31 14.29
C ASP A 241 -13.07 -3.27 14.96
N ASN A 242 -12.50 -2.42 15.82
CA ASN A 242 -13.22 -1.33 16.51
C ASN A 242 -12.44 -0.02 16.40
N PRO A 243 -13.10 1.16 16.48
CA PRO A 243 -12.41 2.44 16.53
C PRO A 243 -11.41 2.49 17.69
N MET A 244 -10.19 2.94 17.40
CA MET A 244 -9.09 2.98 18.37
C MET A 244 -8.65 4.41 18.65
N ARG A 245 -8.16 4.67 19.86
CA ARG A 245 -7.51 5.92 20.24
C ARG A 245 -6.12 6.00 19.60
N PRO A 246 -5.58 7.21 19.33
CA PRO A 246 -4.25 7.38 18.74
C PRO A 246 -3.14 6.59 19.45
N ASN A 247 -3.15 6.56 20.79
CA ASN A 247 -2.16 5.82 21.58
C ASN A 247 -2.25 4.29 21.44
N GLU A 248 -3.41 3.75 21.10
CA GLU A 248 -3.57 2.31 20.90
C GLU A 248 -3.00 1.91 19.54
N ILE A 249 -3.25 2.72 18.51
CA ILE A 249 -2.65 2.55 17.18
C ILE A 249 -1.12 2.72 17.26
N PHE A 250 -0.63 3.70 18.03
CA PHE A 250 0.80 3.88 18.31
C PHE A 250 1.43 2.59 18.84
N LYS A 251 0.79 1.95 19.84
CA LYS A 251 1.30 0.70 20.44
C LYS A 251 1.31 -0.47 19.47
N ILE A 252 0.39 -0.53 18.51
CA ILE A 252 0.39 -1.55 17.46
C ILE A 252 1.57 -1.33 16.51
N ILE A 253 1.73 -0.10 16.01
CA ILE A 253 2.77 0.26 15.03
C ILE A 253 4.18 0.08 15.61
N TYR A 254 4.39 0.57 16.83
CA TYR A 254 5.68 0.49 17.53
C TYR A 254 5.78 -0.70 18.50
N GLY A 255 4.95 -1.73 18.26
CA GLY A 255 4.88 -2.94 19.06
C GLY A 255 5.55 -4.15 18.42
N GLU A 256 5.22 -5.33 18.95
CA GLU A 256 5.85 -6.61 18.62
C GLU A 256 5.61 -7.08 17.18
N ASN A 257 4.44 -6.78 16.62
CA ASN A 257 4.01 -7.30 15.30
C ASN A 257 4.49 -6.45 14.12
N VAL A 258 4.99 -5.23 14.36
CA VAL A 258 5.38 -4.28 13.32
C VAL A 258 6.82 -3.81 13.52
N PHE A 259 7.08 -2.82 14.38
CA PHE A 259 8.39 -2.20 14.52
C PHE A 259 9.49 -3.20 14.92
N ASN A 260 9.21 -4.11 15.86
CA ASN A 260 10.17 -5.13 16.29
C ASN A 260 10.49 -6.16 15.20
N ARG A 261 9.65 -6.28 14.17
CA ARG A 261 9.88 -7.15 13.00
C ARG A 261 10.53 -6.41 11.84
N SER A 262 10.17 -5.16 11.62
CA SER A 262 10.73 -4.30 10.57
C SER A 262 10.59 -2.82 10.91
N ILE A 263 11.72 -2.14 11.01
CA ILE A 263 11.79 -0.69 11.27
C ILE A 263 11.05 0.09 10.17
N PHE A 264 11.21 -0.29 8.90
CA PHE A 264 10.54 0.39 7.79
C PHE A 264 9.02 0.26 7.81
N HIS A 265 8.51 -0.90 8.21
CA HIS A 265 7.08 -1.17 8.14
C HIS A 265 6.28 -0.30 9.13
N ALA A 266 6.89 0.18 10.21
CA ALA A 266 6.23 1.11 11.11
C ALA A 266 5.80 2.42 10.41
N VAL A 267 6.55 2.89 9.41
CA VAL A 267 6.18 4.08 8.62
C VAL A 267 5.40 3.70 7.37
N LEU A 268 5.81 2.66 6.65
CA LEU A 268 5.11 2.23 5.43
C LEU A 268 3.65 1.83 5.68
N LEU A 269 3.36 1.16 6.81
CA LEU A 269 1.98 0.81 7.15
C LEU A 269 1.13 2.03 7.53
N GLN A 270 1.73 3.10 8.06
CA GLN A 270 1.02 4.36 8.29
C GLN A 270 0.67 5.05 6.97
N GLU A 271 1.63 5.18 6.06
CA GLU A 271 1.42 5.71 4.70
C GLU A 271 0.29 4.92 4.01
N LEU A 272 0.39 3.59 4.04
CA LEU A 272 -0.57 2.69 3.43
C LEU A 272 -1.97 2.78 4.06
N LEU A 273 -2.08 2.85 5.38
CA LEU A 273 -3.37 2.98 6.07
C LEU A 273 -4.10 4.27 5.65
N ILE A 274 -3.37 5.37 5.55
CA ILE A 274 -3.91 6.66 5.11
C ILE A 274 -4.36 6.54 3.65
N ASP A 275 -3.51 6.05 2.75
CA ASP A 275 -3.84 5.95 1.33
C ASP A 275 -5.02 5.00 1.06
N VAL A 276 -5.07 3.85 1.73
CA VAL A 276 -6.20 2.92 1.66
C VAL A 276 -7.49 3.59 2.13
N SER A 277 -7.43 4.38 3.22
CA SER A 277 -8.60 5.13 3.71
C SER A 277 -9.09 6.18 2.71
N VAL A 278 -8.17 6.89 2.06
CA VAL A 278 -8.48 7.87 1.01
C VAL A 278 -9.12 7.16 -0.18
N PHE A 279 -8.51 6.08 -0.67
CA PHE A 279 -9.05 5.30 -1.79
C PHE A 279 -10.40 4.67 -1.47
N MET A 280 -10.65 4.23 -0.24
CA MET A 280 -11.98 3.73 0.14
C MET A 280 -13.05 4.82 0.00
N SER A 281 -12.69 6.08 0.26
CA SER A 281 -13.60 7.21 0.07
C SER A 281 -13.76 7.64 -1.38
N THR A 282 -12.69 7.65 -2.16
CA THR A 282 -12.70 8.18 -3.53
C THR A 282 -13.01 7.13 -4.61
N PHE A 283 -12.55 5.89 -4.40
CA PHE A 283 -12.64 4.77 -5.35
C PHE A 283 -13.06 3.46 -4.64
N PRO A 284 -14.26 3.38 -4.03
CA PRO A 284 -14.70 2.22 -3.25
C PRO A 284 -14.68 0.90 -4.05
N GLN A 285 -14.87 0.97 -5.38
CA GLN A 285 -14.85 -0.18 -6.29
C GLN A 285 -13.50 -0.93 -6.32
N LEU A 286 -12.39 -0.30 -5.92
CA LEU A 286 -11.09 -0.95 -5.81
C LEU A 286 -11.07 -2.06 -4.73
N PHE A 287 -12.01 -2.00 -3.79
CA PHE A 287 -12.12 -2.90 -2.64
C PHE A 287 -13.25 -3.92 -2.76
N ASN A 288 -13.85 -4.03 -3.95
CA ASN A 288 -14.81 -5.08 -4.24
C ASN A 288 -14.14 -6.45 -4.09
N GLY A 289 -14.84 -7.37 -3.41
CA GLY A 289 -14.31 -8.71 -3.15
C GLY A 289 -13.27 -8.81 -2.04
N ILE A 290 -12.91 -7.71 -1.36
CA ILE A 290 -11.92 -7.73 -0.26
C ILE A 290 -12.66 -7.58 1.07
N LEU A 291 -12.78 -8.63 1.87
CA LEU A 291 -13.50 -8.56 3.16
C LEU A 291 -12.68 -7.84 4.25
N LYS A 292 -11.41 -8.25 4.42
CA LYS A 292 -10.48 -7.73 5.44
C LYS A 292 -9.26 -7.11 4.77
N LEU A 293 -8.86 -5.92 5.23
CA LEU A 293 -7.72 -5.18 4.72
C LEU A 293 -6.46 -5.55 5.50
N ARG A 294 -5.73 -6.54 5.01
CA ARG A 294 -4.47 -6.99 5.65
C ARG A 294 -3.28 -6.20 5.12
N LEU A 295 -2.94 -5.09 5.78
CA LEU A 295 -2.00 -4.11 5.21
C LEU A 295 -0.59 -4.68 4.98
N GLY A 296 -0.15 -5.63 5.81
CA GLY A 296 1.12 -6.35 5.60
C GLY A 296 1.17 -7.13 4.30
N TRP A 297 0.05 -7.76 3.91
CA TRP A 297 -0.08 -8.49 2.64
C TRP A 297 -0.22 -7.57 1.45
N ILE A 298 -0.94 -6.45 1.59
CA ILE A 298 -1.00 -5.42 0.55
C ILE A 298 0.41 -4.87 0.27
N LEU A 299 1.19 -4.59 1.31
CA LEU A 299 2.57 -4.14 1.17
C LEU A 299 3.45 -5.21 0.48
N GLN A 300 3.24 -6.49 0.78
CA GLN A 300 3.92 -7.59 0.08
C GLN A 300 3.53 -7.66 -1.40
N ALA A 301 2.25 -7.46 -1.74
CA ALA A 301 1.80 -7.39 -3.14
C ALA A 301 2.48 -6.23 -3.87
N MET A 302 2.55 -5.05 -3.23
CA MET A 302 3.26 -3.88 -3.78
C MET A 302 4.74 -4.18 -4.00
N LYS A 303 5.42 -4.84 -3.06
CA LYS A 303 6.82 -5.25 -3.20
C LYS A 303 7.01 -6.16 -4.42
N LEU A 304 6.18 -7.19 -4.56
CA LEU A 304 6.23 -8.11 -5.70
C LEU A 304 5.96 -7.37 -7.01
N SER A 305 4.96 -6.49 -7.09
CA SER A 305 4.69 -5.70 -8.28
C SER A 305 5.88 -4.82 -8.67
N LEU A 306 6.53 -4.19 -7.68
CA LEU A 306 7.71 -3.37 -7.90
C LEU A 306 8.90 -4.20 -8.43
N GLU A 307 9.15 -5.39 -7.86
CA GLU A 307 10.21 -6.29 -8.31
C GLU A 307 10.05 -6.71 -9.77
N HIS A 308 8.82 -6.90 -10.25
CA HIS A 308 8.56 -7.27 -11.64
C HIS A 308 8.73 -6.12 -12.63
N LEU A 309 8.50 -4.87 -12.21
CA LEU A 309 8.74 -3.69 -13.05
C LEU A 309 10.24 -3.44 -13.31
N LYS A 310 11.14 -4.10 -12.57
CA LYS A 310 12.61 -3.90 -12.62
C LYS A 310 13.35 -4.67 -13.70
N ASN A 311 12.68 -5.32 -14.65
CA ASN A 311 13.31 -6.30 -15.53
C ASN A 311 14.48 -5.80 -16.43
N ASP A 312 14.97 -4.55 -16.34
CA ASP A 312 16.08 -4.06 -17.17
C ASP A 312 17.04 -3.01 -16.55
N ALA A 313 17.02 -2.72 -15.23
CA ALA A 313 17.95 -1.73 -14.65
C ALA A 313 18.54 -2.15 -13.29
N ASP A 314 19.86 -1.97 -13.14
CA ASP A 314 20.69 -2.15 -11.92
C ASP A 314 20.30 -1.21 -10.74
N ASP A 315 19.17 -0.51 -10.83
CA ASP A 315 18.74 0.47 -9.84
C ASP A 315 18.11 -0.20 -8.60
N VAL A 316 18.58 0.20 -7.41
CA VAL A 316 18.11 -0.29 -6.09
C VAL A 316 16.75 0.35 -5.71
N VAL A 317 15.71 0.13 -6.51
CA VAL A 317 14.37 0.67 -6.25
C VAL A 317 13.61 -0.25 -5.31
N THR A 318 13.42 0.08 -4.04
CA THR A 318 12.60 -0.72 -3.10
C THR A 318 11.44 0.12 -2.60
N LEU A 319 10.50 -0.50 -1.88
CA LEU A 319 9.43 0.25 -1.23
C LEU A 319 9.97 1.34 -0.29
N ASN A 320 11.19 1.18 0.23
CA ASN A 320 11.81 2.16 1.12
C ASN A 320 12.34 3.37 0.35
N THR A 321 12.76 3.20 -0.91
CA THR A 321 13.40 4.26 -1.70
C THR A 321 12.43 5.06 -2.55
N VAL A 322 11.25 4.52 -2.86
CA VAL A 322 10.21 5.23 -3.64
C VAL A 322 9.50 6.31 -2.84
N SER A 323 9.10 7.41 -3.48
CA SER A 323 8.38 8.52 -2.84
C SER A 323 6.97 8.13 -2.38
N PRO A 324 6.35 8.89 -1.46
CA PRO A 324 4.96 8.65 -1.03
C PRO A 324 3.96 8.65 -2.18
N ASN A 325 4.18 9.49 -3.21
CA ASN A 325 3.32 9.46 -4.40
C ASN A 325 3.50 8.15 -5.19
N GLU A 326 4.72 7.64 -5.32
CA GLU A 326 4.96 6.36 -5.99
C GLU A 326 4.37 5.19 -5.20
N ILE A 327 4.43 5.20 -3.86
CA ILE A 327 3.69 4.27 -2.98
C ILE A 327 2.19 4.31 -3.29
N LYS A 328 1.59 5.50 -3.34
CA LYS A 328 0.17 5.67 -3.66
C LYS A 328 -0.19 5.17 -5.06
N GLN A 329 0.66 5.42 -6.06
CA GLN A 329 0.46 4.92 -7.43
C GLN A 329 0.59 3.40 -7.51
N LEU A 330 1.57 2.82 -6.81
CA LEU A 330 1.78 1.38 -6.74
C LEU A 330 0.61 0.68 -6.02
N LEU A 331 0.09 1.29 -4.95
CA LEU A 331 -1.11 0.80 -4.26
C LEU A 331 -2.31 0.79 -5.20
N TYR A 332 -2.53 1.88 -5.95
CA TYR A 332 -3.62 1.94 -6.92
C TYR A 332 -3.48 0.83 -7.97
N PHE A 333 -2.27 0.61 -8.50
CA PHE A 333 -1.98 -0.46 -9.44
C PHE A 333 -2.31 -1.84 -8.86
N VAL A 334 -1.85 -2.14 -7.64
CA VAL A 334 -2.12 -3.41 -6.95
C VAL A 334 -3.61 -3.62 -6.72
N LEU A 335 -4.34 -2.57 -6.34
CA LEU A 335 -5.78 -2.65 -6.07
C LEU A 335 -6.63 -2.68 -7.36
N THR A 336 -6.08 -2.43 -8.54
CA THR A 336 -6.88 -2.42 -9.78
C THR A 336 -7.05 -3.84 -10.33
N THR A 337 -8.31 -4.25 -10.56
CA THR A 337 -8.66 -5.56 -11.17
C THR A 337 -8.56 -5.54 -12.69
N GLU A 338 -8.38 -6.69 -13.32
CA GLU A 338 -8.38 -6.85 -14.79
C GLU A 338 -9.60 -6.22 -15.48
N SER A 339 -10.80 -6.41 -14.92
CA SER A 339 -12.04 -5.82 -15.46
C SER A 339 -12.09 -4.29 -15.42
N GLN A 340 -11.29 -3.65 -14.57
CA GLN A 340 -11.21 -2.18 -14.43
C GLN A 340 -10.13 -1.54 -15.32
N GLN A 341 -9.40 -2.34 -16.11
CA GLN A 341 -8.17 -1.93 -16.82
C GLN A 341 -8.35 -1.42 -18.23
N GLN A 342 -9.58 -1.31 -18.73
CA GLN A 342 -9.80 -0.62 -20.01
C GLN A 342 -9.41 0.88 -19.94
N THR A 343 -9.08 1.40 -18.75
CA THR A 343 -8.47 2.72 -18.55
C THR A 343 -7.50 2.75 -17.35
N LEU A 344 -6.34 2.11 -17.46
CA LEU A 344 -5.19 2.50 -16.62
C LEU A 344 -4.81 3.95 -16.93
N PRO A 345 -4.43 4.78 -15.94
CA PRO A 345 -4.07 6.17 -16.16
C PRO A 345 -2.82 6.30 -17.04
N GLY A 346 -3.03 6.54 -18.34
CA GLY A 346 -1.97 6.58 -19.35
C GLY A 346 -2.25 5.72 -20.59
N GLY A 347 -3.34 4.94 -20.62
CA GLY A 347 -3.69 4.10 -21.77
C GLY A 347 -2.79 2.88 -21.96
N GLU A 348 -1.98 2.53 -20.96
CA GLU A 348 -1.13 1.35 -20.96
C GLU A 348 -1.98 0.08 -20.74
N ILE A 349 -1.70 -0.96 -21.52
CA ILE A 349 -2.29 -2.29 -21.35
C ILE A 349 -1.58 -2.96 -20.18
N ASP A 350 -2.33 -3.51 -19.23
CA ASP A 350 -1.75 -4.30 -18.16
C ASP A 350 -1.10 -5.58 -18.73
N GLN A 351 0.21 -5.72 -18.52
CA GLN A 351 1.00 -6.85 -19.03
C GLN A 351 1.27 -7.91 -17.95
N ARG A 352 0.46 -7.92 -16.88
CA ARG A 352 0.62 -8.90 -15.80
C ARG A 352 0.45 -10.34 -16.31
N SER A 353 1.37 -11.22 -15.90
CA SER A 353 1.19 -12.66 -16.13
C SER A 353 0.09 -13.23 -15.22
N SER A 354 -0.47 -14.38 -15.56
CA SER A 354 -1.46 -15.05 -14.71
C SER A 354 -0.92 -15.34 -13.30
N PHE A 355 0.37 -15.66 -13.18
CA PHE A 355 1.00 -15.84 -11.88
C PHE A 355 1.03 -14.54 -11.07
N GLN A 356 1.39 -13.42 -11.69
CA GLN A 356 1.41 -12.12 -11.03
C GLN A 356 0.00 -11.72 -10.56
N GLN A 357 -1.01 -11.90 -11.41
CA GLN A 357 -2.40 -11.62 -11.05
C GLN A 357 -2.84 -12.45 -9.84
N ARG A 358 -2.54 -13.75 -9.83
CA ARG A 358 -2.82 -14.65 -8.70
C ARG A 358 -2.10 -14.24 -7.43
N GLN A 359 -0.83 -13.84 -7.53
CA GLN A 359 -0.09 -13.36 -6.36
C GLN A 359 -0.74 -12.10 -5.76
N MET A 360 -1.19 -11.17 -6.61
CA MET A 360 -1.84 -9.94 -6.17
C MET A 360 -3.22 -10.22 -5.57
N ASP A 361 -4.13 -10.87 -6.28
CA ASP A 361 -5.48 -11.13 -5.77
C ASP A 361 -5.45 -12.04 -4.53
N GLY A 362 -4.56 -13.03 -4.52
CA GLY A 362 -4.30 -13.86 -3.35
C GLY A 362 -3.79 -13.07 -2.15
N ALA A 363 -2.86 -12.13 -2.34
CA ALA A 363 -2.35 -11.30 -1.25
C ALA A 363 -3.43 -10.36 -0.70
N LEU A 364 -4.29 -9.82 -1.58
CA LEU A 364 -5.46 -9.03 -1.19
C LEU A 364 -6.58 -9.87 -0.59
N CYS A 365 -6.50 -11.21 -0.67
CA CYS A 365 -7.59 -12.14 -0.39
C CYS A 365 -8.88 -11.71 -1.12
N ARG A 366 -8.73 -11.26 -2.38
CA ARG A 366 -9.83 -10.81 -3.22
C ARG A 366 -10.58 -12.00 -3.78
N VAL A 367 -11.89 -11.99 -3.62
CA VAL A 367 -12.81 -13.03 -4.11
C VAL A 367 -13.94 -12.42 -4.94
N PRO A 368 -14.66 -13.20 -5.78
CA PRO A 368 -15.91 -12.75 -6.39
C PRO A 368 -16.93 -12.24 -5.36
N SER A 369 -17.84 -11.35 -5.75
CA SER A 369 -18.82 -10.75 -4.82
C SER A 369 -19.69 -11.78 -4.10
N ASP A 370 -20.05 -12.85 -4.82
CA ASP A 370 -20.99 -13.87 -4.37
C ASP A 370 -20.24 -15.13 -3.87
N PHE A 371 -18.92 -15.03 -3.69
CA PHE A 371 -18.05 -16.15 -3.34
C PHE A 371 -18.50 -16.86 -2.06
N PHE A 372 -18.87 -16.12 -1.01
CA PHE A 372 -19.30 -16.74 0.24
C PHE A 372 -20.62 -17.51 0.08
N GLU A 373 -21.58 -16.98 -0.69
CA GLU A 373 -22.82 -17.67 -1.03
C GLU A 373 -22.55 -18.94 -1.87
N HIS A 374 -21.52 -18.90 -2.72
CA HIS A 374 -21.04 -20.06 -3.45
C HIS A 374 -20.47 -21.12 -2.52
N ILE A 375 -19.64 -20.75 -1.54
CA ILE A 375 -19.11 -21.71 -0.55
C ILE A 375 -20.26 -22.32 0.28
N TRP A 376 -21.26 -21.52 0.65
CA TRP A 376 -22.45 -22.02 1.32
C TRP A 376 -23.17 -23.09 0.48
N SER A 377 -23.42 -22.80 -0.79
CA SER A 377 -24.05 -23.72 -1.74
C SER A 377 -23.25 -25.03 -1.91
N ILE A 378 -21.91 -24.94 -1.90
CA ILE A 378 -21.03 -26.13 -1.91
C ILE A 378 -21.19 -26.93 -0.61
N LEU A 379 -21.22 -26.25 0.54
CA LEU A 379 -21.35 -26.88 1.84
C LEU A 379 -22.68 -27.64 1.98
N GLU A 380 -23.80 -27.10 1.47
CA GLU A 380 -25.11 -27.78 1.40
C GLU A 380 -25.06 -29.11 0.65
N ARG A 381 -24.14 -29.22 -0.31
CA ARG A 381 -23.97 -30.40 -1.17
C ARG A 381 -22.82 -31.32 -0.76
N THR A 382 -22.23 -31.06 0.40
CA THR A 382 -21.06 -31.77 0.90
C THR A 382 -21.29 -32.21 2.36
N PRO A 383 -22.02 -33.31 2.61
CA PRO A 383 -22.28 -33.79 3.97
C PRO A 383 -21.02 -34.06 4.80
N GLY A 384 -19.93 -34.44 4.14
CA GLY A 384 -18.62 -34.62 4.76
C GLY A 384 -17.89 -33.34 5.16
N GLY A 385 -18.46 -32.15 4.91
CA GLY A 385 -17.83 -30.85 5.16
C GLY A 385 -16.70 -30.50 4.18
N ILE A 386 -16.09 -29.32 4.37
CA ILE A 386 -15.00 -28.79 3.54
C ILE A 386 -13.72 -28.76 4.38
N LYS A 387 -12.59 -29.13 3.79
CA LYS A 387 -11.27 -29.09 4.43
C LYS A 387 -10.29 -28.26 3.59
N LEU A 388 -9.53 -27.39 4.27
CA LEU A 388 -8.51 -26.55 3.67
C LEU A 388 -7.39 -26.26 4.68
N CYS A 389 -6.13 -26.48 4.29
CA CYS A 389 -4.93 -26.29 5.10
C CYS A 389 -5.05 -26.92 6.52
N GLY A 390 -5.66 -28.11 6.59
CA GLY A 390 -5.93 -28.80 7.85
C GLY A 390 -7.08 -28.24 8.70
N VAL A 391 -7.66 -27.09 8.31
CA VAL A 391 -8.87 -26.55 8.93
C VAL A 391 -10.09 -27.26 8.33
N PHE A 392 -10.98 -27.72 9.21
CA PHE A 392 -12.20 -28.43 8.83
C PHE A 392 -13.44 -27.59 9.10
N LEU A 393 -14.24 -27.37 8.07
CA LEU A 393 -15.55 -26.76 8.12
C LEU A 393 -16.61 -27.86 8.02
N PRO A 394 -17.22 -28.27 9.15
CA PRO A 394 -18.27 -29.27 9.11
C PRO A 394 -19.53 -28.70 8.44
N GLN A 395 -20.29 -29.55 7.75
CA GLN A 395 -21.60 -29.14 7.21
C GLN A 395 -22.57 -28.80 8.35
N GLN A 396 -22.74 -29.73 9.29
CA GLN A 396 -23.50 -29.51 10.52
C GLN A 396 -22.53 -29.43 11.71
N PRO A 397 -22.69 -28.47 12.63
CA PRO A 397 -23.84 -27.60 12.78
C PRO A 397 -23.72 -26.26 12.02
N THR A 398 -22.74 -26.08 11.13
CA THR A 398 -22.55 -24.79 10.43
C THR A 398 -23.83 -24.31 9.72
N LEU A 399 -24.54 -25.21 9.00
CA LEU A 399 -25.78 -24.86 8.32
C LEU A 399 -26.99 -24.68 9.27
N SER A 400 -26.94 -25.24 10.49
CA SER A 400 -27.99 -25.03 11.49
C SER A 400 -27.77 -23.76 12.34
N ASP A 401 -26.51 -23.38 12.51
CA ASP A 401 -26.10 -22.33 13.45
C ASP A 401 -25.86 -20.97 12.78
N MET A 402 -25.76 -20.94 11.45
CA MET A 402 -25.44 -19.74 10.65
C MET A 402 -26.37 -19.62 9.44
N THR A 403 -26.27 -18.51 8.70
CA THR A 403 -26.88 -18.37 7.37
C THR A 403 -25.86 -17.91 6.31
N ASP A 404 -26.19 -18.10 5.04
CA ASP A 404 -25.39 -17.71 3.87
C ASP A 404 -25.05 -16.21 3.79
N TYR A 405 -25.96 -15.34 4.19
CA TYR A 405 -25.77 -13.87 4.13
C TYR A 405 -25.12 -13.26 5.39
N GLU A 406 -24.79 -14.08 6.40
CA GLU A 406 -24.24 -13.57 7.65
C GLU A 406 -22.72 -13.33 7.57
N LEU A 407 -22.28 -12.23 8.20
CA LEU A 407 -20.86 -11.88 8.27
C LEU A 407 -20.03 -12.97 8.97
N ASN A 408 -20.61 -13.67 9.96
CA ASN A 408 -19.90 -14.72 10.70
C ASN A 408 -19.44 -15.88 9.80
N PHE A 409 -20.28 -16.30 8.86
CA PHE A 409 -19.91 -17.33 7.90
C PHE A 409 -18.78 -16.84 7.00
N SER A 410 -18.91 -15.63 6.46
CA SER A 410 -17.88 -15.00 5.62
C SER A 410 -16.53 -14.88 6.34
N LEU A 411 -16.53 -14.47 7.62
CA LEU A 411 -15.33 -14.37 8.45
C LEU A 411 -14.69 -15.74 8.71
N LYS A 412 -15.49 -16.79 8.89
CA LYS A 412 -14.98 -18.16 9.08
C LYS A 412 -14.29 -18.69 7.82
N ILE A 413 -14.85 -18.42 6.64
CA ILE A 413 -14.21 -18.77 5.36
C ILE A 413 -12.95 -17.94 5.14
N GLU A 414 -12.97 -16.64 5.45
CA GLU A 414 -11.79 -15.77 5.37
C GLU A 414 -10.67 -16.28 6.29
N GLU A 415 -11.00 -16.70 7.52
CA GLU A 415 -10.04 -17.30 8.43
C GLU A 415 -9.41 -18.57 7.84
N MET A 416 -10.19 -19.44 7.19
CA MET A 416 -9.66 -20.62 6.50
C MET A 416 -8.69 -20.24 5.38
N LEU A 417 -9.05 -19.29 4.51
CA LEU A 417 -8.19 -18.79 3.43
C LEU A 417 -6.93 -18.10 3.97
N SER A 418 -7.03 -17.46 5.14
CA SER A 418 -5.94 -16.73 5.79
C SER A 418 -4.77 -17.63 6.21
N LYS A 419 -5.00 -18.95 6.40
CA LYS A 419 -3.98 -19.95 6.76
C LYS A 419 -3.04 -20.28 5.61
N ILE A 420 -3.44 -20.00 4.37
CA ILE A 420 -2.60 -20.22 3.19
C ILE A 420 -1.49 -19.17 3.17
N SER A 421 -0.23 -19.60 3.17
CA SER A 421 0.94 -18.72 3.16
C SER A 421 1.27 -18.18 1.76
N ASP A 422 1.09 -18.99 0.72
CA ASP A 422 1.36 -18.62 -0.67
C ASP A 422 0.16 -17.87 -1.28
N PRO A 423 0.31 -16.58 -1.63
CA PRO A 423 -0.75 -15.82 -2.30
C PRO A 423 -1.26 -16.49 -3.58
N ALA A 424 -0.39 -17.02 -4.45
CA ALA A 424 -0.82 -17.62 -5.71
C ALA A 424 -1.64 -18.89 -5.48
N TYR A 425 -1.26 -19.70 -4.50
CA TYR A 425 -2.03 -20.86 -4.08
C TYR A 425 -3.40 -20.46 -3.50
N ARG A 426 -3.47 -19.39 -2.70
CA ARG A 426 -4.75 -18.88 -2.18
C ARG A 426 -5.72 -18.53 -3.31
N CYS A 427 -5.21 -17.91 -4.38
CA CYS A 427 -6.02 -17.61 -5.56
C CYS A 427 -6.51 -18.90 -6.26
N LEU A 428 -5.66 -19.92 -6.42
CA LEU A 428 -6.10 -21.21 -6.97
C LEU A 428 -7.19 -21.89 -6.15
N VAL A 429 -7.17 -21.75 -4.81
CA VAL A 429 -8.22 -22.28 -3.94
C VAL A 429 -9.56 -21.59 -4.20
N VAL A 430 -9.54 -20.26 -4.37
CA VAL A 430 -10.73 -19.48 -4.75
C VAL A 430 -11.24 -19.93 -6.12
N GLU A 431 -10.36 -20.07 -7.11
CA GLU A 431 -10.70 -20.58 -8.46
C GLU A 431 -11.29 -21.99 -8.39
N MET A 432 -10.72 -22.89 -7.60
CA MET A 432 -11.19 -24.26 -7.41
C MET A 432 -12.62 -24.28 -6.85
N PHE A 433 -12.90 -23.50 -5.81
CA PHE A 433 -14.24 -23.42 -5.25
C PHE A 433 -15.25 -22.83 -6.25
N GLU A 434 -14.89 -21.80 -7.00
CA GLU A 434 -15.75 -21.25 -8.04
C GLU A 434 -16.08 -22.29 -9.12
N LEU A 435 -15.11 -23.10 -9.54
CA LEU A 435 -15.33 -24.19 -10.49
C LEU A 435 -16.26 -25.27 -9.93
N ILE A 436 -16.09 -25.65 -8.67
CA ILE A 436 -16.97 -26.61 -8.00
C ILE A 436 -18.39 -26.05 -7.93
N ASN A 437 -18.56 -24.79 -7.53
CA ASN A 437 -19.87 -24.13 -7.50
C ASN A 437 -20.54 -24.10 -8.88
N VAL A 438 -19.81 -23.75 -9.94
CA VAL A 438 -20.34 -23.77 -11.32
C VAL A 438 -20.78 -25.19 -11.72
N LEU A 439 -19.98 -26.21 -11.42
CA LEU A 439 -20.30 -27.61 -11.73
C LEU A 439 -21.54 -28.09 -10.96
N LEU A 440 -21.63 -27.80 -9.66
CA LEU A 440 -22.80 -28.14 -8.86
C LEU A 440 -24.03 -27.39 -9.37
N LYS A 441 -23.99 -26.06 -9.55
CA LYS A 441 -25.13 -25.26 -10.04
C LYS A 441 -25.69 -25.78 -11.37
N ARG A 442 -24.83 -26.28 -12.27
CA ARG A 442 -25.26 -26.85 -13.56
C ARG A 442 -25.87 -28.26 -13.45
N ASN A 443 -25.58 -29.00 -12.38
CA ASN A 443 -26.01 -30.38 -12.19
C ASN A 443 -26.57 -30.57 -10.78
N ALA A 444 -27.88 -30.33 -10.59
CA ALA A 444 -28.56 -30.30 -9.29
C ALA A 444 -28.52 -31.66 -8.53
N GLU A 445 -28.29 -32.74 -9.25
CA GLU A 445 -28.19 -34.11 -8.77
C GLU A 445 -26.84 -34.45 -8.13
N LEU A 446 -25.76 -33.72 -8.46
CA LEU A 446 -24.43 -34.02 -7.96
C LEU A 446 -24.28 -33.63 -6.48
N ARG A 447 -23.66 -34.50 -5.69
CA ARG A 447 -23.30 -34.24 -4.29
C ARG A 447 -21.97 -34.92 -3.99
N PHE A 448 -21.15 -34.31 -3.14
CA PHE A 448 -19.94 -34.96 -2.66
C PHE A 448 -20.33 -35.95 -1.56
N SER A 449 -19.91 -37.21 -1.69
CA SER A 449 -20.18 -38.26 -0.69
C SER A 449 -19.21 -38.19 0.51
N GLN A 450 -18.01 -37.65 0.28
CA GLN A 450 -16.94 -37.53 1.26
C GLN A 450 -16.64 -36.05 1.57
N THR A 451 -15.74 -35.82 2.53
CA THR A 451 -15.20 -34.47 2.81
C THR A 451 -14.58 -33.88 1.55
N LEU A 452 -14.86 -32.60 1.25
CA LEU A 452 -14.22 -31.90 0.14
C LEU A 452 -12.87 -31.33 0.59
N ASP A 453 -11.77 -32.01 0.27
CA ASP A 453 -10.41 -31.55 0.58
C ASP A 453 -9.84 -30.72 -0.60
N ALA A 454 -9.86 -29.39 -0.44
CA ALA A 454 -9.43 -28.48 -1.50
C ALA A 454 -7.92 -28.59 -1.80
N ASP A 455 -7.10 -28.88 -0.79
CA ASP A 455 -5.65 -29.01 -0.98
C ASP A 455 -5.34 -30.22 -1.85
N TYR A 456 -6.01 -31.35 -1.57
CA TYR A 456 -5.90 -32.58 -2.35
C TYR A 456 -6.29 -32.38 -3.82
N LEU A 457 -7.40 -31.69 -4.09
CA LEU A 457 -7.86 -31.44 -5.46
C LEU A 457 -6.85 -30.61 -6.26
N ILE A 458 -6.25 -29.58 -5.66
CA ILE A 458 -5.23 -28.77 -6.33
C ILE A 458 -3.95 -29.58 -6.54
N GLN A 459 -3.51 -30.35 -5.54
CA GLN A 459 -2.33 -31.21 -5.65
C GLN A 459 -2.46 -32.21 -6.80
N GLU A 460 -3.61 -32.89 -6.92
CA GLU A 460 -3.85 -33.81 -8.03
C GLU A 460 -3.95 -33.08 -9.38
N ALA A 461 -4.47 -31.84 -9.42
CA ALA A 461 -4.51 -31.05 -10.66
C ALA A 461 -3.11 -30.67 -11.14
N VAL A 462 -2.24 -30.22 -10.22
CA VAL A 462 -0.83 -29.92 -10.49
C VAL A 462 -0.07 -31.18 -10.90
N LYS A 463 -0.34 -32.32 -10.26
CA LYS A 463 0.26 -33.61 -10.62
C LYS A 463 -0.16 -34.08 -12.01
N LEU A 464 -1.43 -33.93 -12.38
CA LEU A 464 -1.89 -34.21 -13.75
C LEU A 464 -1.19 -33.31 -14.78
N PHE A 465 -0.98 -32.04 -14.45
CA PHE A 465 -0.20 -31.12 -15.27
C PHE A 465 1.27 -31.56 -15.40
N GLN A 466 1.92 -31.94 -14.29
CA GLN A 466 3.30 -32.43 -14.29
C GLN A 466 3.47 -33.77 -15.02
N GLN A 467 2.44 -34.61 -15.09
CA GLN A 467 2.52 -35.83 -15.90
C GLN A 467 2.49 -35.54 -17.41
N GLN A 468 1.89 -34.41 -17.81
CA GLN A 468 1.78 -33.98 -19.21
C GLN A 468 2.90 -33.02 -19.62
N THR A 469 3.53 -32.37 -18.64
CA THR A 469 4.59 -31.40 -18.84
C THR A 469 5.78 -31.84 -17.99
N ASN A 470 6.96 -32.02 -18.58
CA ASN A 470 8.18 -32.39 -17.84
C ASN A 470 8.71 -31.21 -16.99
N SER A 471 7.82 -30.48 -16.30
CA SER A 471 8.11 -29.31 -15.48
C SER A 471 8.93 -29.69 -14.25
N THR A 472 9.97 -28.89 -14.01
CA THR A 472 10.86 -29.02 -12.84
C THR A 472 10.33 -28.30 -11.60
N ASP A 473 9.47 -27.30 -11.79
CA ASP A 473 8.74 -26.59 -10.73
C ASP A 473 7.24 -26.54 -11.09
N PRO A 474 6.52 -27.65 -10.86
CA PRO A 474 5.17 -27.83 -11.38
C PRO A 474 4.19 -26.82 -10.79
N TYR A 475 4.41 -26.34 -9.57
CA TYR A 475 3.53 -25.33 -8.96
C TYR A 475 3.71 -23.97 -9.61
N LYS A 476 4.95 -23.50 -9.75
CA LYS A 476 5.22 -22.21 -10.38
C LYS A 476 4.75 -22.16 -11.83
N ASP A 477 4.98 -23.23 -12.57
CA ASP A 477 4.51 -23.34 -13.95
C ASP A 477 2.99 -23.41 -14.02
N PHE A 478 2.34 -24.15 -13.11
CA PHE A 478 0.88 -24.21 -13.03
C PHE A 478 0.26 -22.85 -12.67
N TYR A 479 0.89 -22.08 -11.77
CA TYR A 479 0.44 -20.72 -11.46
C TYR A 479 0.53 -19.77 -12.67
N ASN A 480 1.41 -20.02 -13.63
CA ASN A 480 1.50 -19.24 -14.86
C ASN A 480 0.46 -19.63 -15.91
N LEU A 481 -0.27 -20.74 -15.74
CA LEU A 481 -1.31 -21.12 -16.68
C LEU A 481 -2.48 -20.13 -16.66
N PRO A 482 -3.00 -19.73 -17.83
CA PRO A 482 -4.18 -18.88 -17.92
C PRO A 482 -5.43 -19.56 -17.34
N ILE A 483 -6.42 -18.74 -16.97
CA ILE A 483 -7.73 -19.18 -16.45
C ILE A 483 -8.64 -19.51 -17.65
N GLN A 484 -8.39 -20.65 -18.29
CA GLN A 484 -9.18 -21.13 -19.43
C GLN A 484 -9.28 -22.65 -19.44
N LEU A 485 -10.35 -23.16 -20.06
CA LEU A 485 -10.66 -24.59 -20.06
C LEU A 485 -9.62 -25.41 -20.85
N VAL A 486 -9.24 -24.95 -22.04
CA VAL A 486 -8.30 -25.66 -22.92
C VAL A 486 -6.91 -25.07 -22.75
N GLY A 487 -5.94 -25.89 -22.35
CA GLY A 487 -4.55 -25.46 -22.17
C GLY A 487 -4.34 -24.48 -21.01
N GLY A 488 -5.32 -24.34 -20.12
CA GLY A 488 -5.23 -23.53 -18.91
C GLY A 488 -5.45 -24.36 -17.65
N SER A 489 -5.25 -23.70 -16.52
CA SER A 489 -5.39 -24.28 -15.17
C SER A 489 -6.78 -24.88 -14.91
N THR A 490 -7.84 -24.24 -15.43
CA THR A 490 -9.24 -24.69 -15.30
C THR A 490 -9.46 -26.09 -15.83
N GLY A 491 -8.86 -26.45 -16.97
CA GLY A 491 -9.03 -27.78 -17.56
C GLY A 491 -8.53 -28.91 -16.66
N TYR A 492 -7.38 -28.70 -16.02
CA TYR A 492 -6.82 -29.65 -15.06
C TYR A 492 -7.70 -29.77 -13.81
N MET A 493 -8.11 -28.64 -13.23
CA MET A 493 -8.95 -28.62 -12.03
C MET A 493 -10.30 -29.30 -12.27
N VAL A 494 -11.01 -28.99 -13.37
CA VAL A 494 -12.29 -29.61 -13.71
C VAL A 494 -12.17 -31.13 -13.84
N ARG A 495 -11.10 -31.63 -14.47
CA ARG A 495 -10.88 -33.06 -14.63
C ARG A 495 -10.73 -33.77 -13.28
N VAL A 496 -10.02 -33.15 -12.34
CA VAL A 496 -9.87 -33.70 -10.98
C VAL A 496 -11.18 -33.65 -10.22
N ILE A 497 -11.94 -32.54 -10.29
CA ILE A 497 -13.25 -32.42 -9.62
C ILE A 497 -14.21 -33.52 -10.12
N ILE A 498 -14.27 -33.75 -11.44
CA ILE A 498 -15.10 -34.81 -12.02
C ILE A 498 -14.67 -36.18 -11.51
N ASN A 499 -13.37 -36.49 -11.54
CA ASN A 499 -12.86 -37.76 -11.02
C ASN A 499 -13.16 -37.92 -9.52
N TYR A 500 -13.17 -36.83 -8.76
CA TYR A 500 -13.49 -36.85 -7.33
C TYR A 500 -14.98 -37.04 -7.03
N LEU A 501 -15.86 -36.57 -7.91
CA LEU A 501 -17.31 -36.74 -7.76
C LEU A 501 -17.79 -38.16 -8.11
N PHE A 502 -17.09 -38.85 -9.01
CA PHE A 502 -17.51 -40.14 -9.55
C PHE A 502 -16.70 -41.35 -9.04
N ASN A 503 -15.66 -41.12 -8.23
CA ASN A 503 -14.95 -42.15 -7.47
C ASN A 503 -15.33 -42.06 -6.00
#